data_AF-A0A6S7LPA2-F1
#
_entry.id   AF-A0A6S7LPA2-F1
#
_cell.length_a   1.000
_cell.length_b   1.000
_cell.length_c   1.000
_cell.angle_alpha   90.00
_cell.angle_beta   90.00
_cell.angle_gamma   90.00
#
_symmetry.space_group_name_H-M   'P 1'
#
loop_
_entity.id
_entity.type
_entity.pdbx_description
1 polymer ?
#
loop_
_entity_poly.entity_id
_entity_poly.type
_entity_poly.pdbx_seq_one_letter_code
_entity_poly.pdbx_strand_id
1 'polypeptide(L)'
;MAVENIIKMNDYEKQYRIINMIFEKLFKTVQDAKNEITTSGYIPGEEFPAEQKQKEAIGHIVENTALLGDVVLRLPDIAHKIFSKNKEWELLTLWSLSFTNSTTIYDEVDSKLLNL
;
A
#
# COMPACT_ATOMS: atom_id res chain seq x y z
N MET A 1 -8.79 11.34 -7.81
CA MET A 1 -7.81 10.81 -6.82
C MET A 1 -6.43 11.44 -7.03
N ALA A 2 -5.55 11.42 -6.04
CA ALA A 2 -4.26 12.14 -6.07
C ALA A 2 -3.38 11.80 -7.30
N VAL A 3 -3.42 10.55 -7.78
CA VAL A 3 -2.66 10.07 -8.94
C VAL A 3 -3.14 10.68 -10.26
N GLU A 4 -4.43 11.01 -10.40
CA GLU A 4 -4.99 11.58 -11.65
C GLU A 4 -4.42 12.95 -11.97
N ASN A 5 -4.13 13.76 -10.96
CA ASN A 5 -3.51 15.07 -11.15
C ASN A 5 -2.06 14.93 -11.63
N ILE A 6 -1.36 13.88 -11.20
CA ILE A 6 0.01 13.56 -11.64
C ILE A 6 -0.02 13.14 -13.12
N ILE A 7 -0.98 12.34 -13.54
CA ILE A 7 -1.16 11.92 -14.94
C ILE A 7 -1.41 13.13 -15.85
N LYS A 8 -2.28 14.07 -15.43
CA LYS A 8 -2.64 15.27 -16.20
C LYS A 8 -1.47 16.24 -16.44
N MET A 9 -0.40 16.17 -15.66
CA MET A 9 0.79 17.01 -15.83
C MET A 9 1.54 16.74 -17.14
N ASN A 10 1.34 15.57 -17.76
CA ASN A 10 1.91 15.16 -19.07
C ASN A 10 3.43 15.41 -19.22
N ASP A 11 4.19 15.17 -18.15
CA ASP A 11 5.64 15.33 -18.09
C ASP A 11 6.23 14.11 -17.38
N TYR A 12 6.82 13.20 -18.16
CA TYR A 12 7.29 11.91 -17.66
C TYR A 12 8.36 12.04 -16.56
N GLU A 13 9.31 12.96 -16.71
CA GLU A 13 10.38 13.10 -15.71
C GLU A 13 9.83 13.61 -14.38
N LYS A 14 8.93 14.59 -14.42
CA LYS A 14 8.29 15.09 -13.20
C LYS A 14 7.38 14.05 -12.58
N GLN A 15 6.59 13.32 -13.39
CA GLN A 15 5.77 12.21 -12.91
C GLN A 15 6.64 11.16 -12.21
N TYR A 16 7.75 10.74 -12.83
CA TYR A 16 8.68 9.80 -12.25
C TYR A 16 9.22 10.28 -10.90
N ARG A 17 9.68 11.54 -10.80
CA ARG A 17 10.19 12.10 -9.55
C ARG A 17 9.13 12.13 -8.44
N ILE A 18 7.91 12.57 -8.76
CA ILE A 18 6.81 12.64 -7.79
C ILE A 18 6.43 11.24 -7.32
N ILE A 19 6.25 10.28 -8.24
CA ILE A 19 5.91 8.91 -7.88
C ILE A 19 7.03 8.26 -7.06
N ASN A 20 8.30 8.51 -7.38
CA ASN A 20 9.42 8.01 -6.59
C ASN A 20 9.36 8.51 -5.14
N MET A 21 9.11 9.82 -4.92
CA MET A 21 8.95 10.37 -3.57
C MET A 21 7.72 9.79 -2.84
N ILE A 22 6.62 9.57 -3.56
CA ILE A 22 5.43 8.92 -3.00
C ILE A 22 5.78 7.50 -2.55
N PHE A 23 6.47 6.72 -3.38
CA PHE A 23 6.86 5.35 -3.04
C PHE A 23 7.82 5.30 -1.85
N GLU A 24 8.82 6.18 -1.79
CA GLU A 24 9.74 6.25 -0.65
C GLU A 24 8.99 6.49 0.66
N LYS A 25 8.02 7.43 0.67
CA LYS A 25 7.20 7.69 1.85
C LYS A 25 6.26 6.53 2.16
N LEU A 26 5.58 6.00 1.14
CA LEU A 26 4.62 4.90 1.24
C LEU A 26 5.28 3.67 1.88
N PHE A 27 6.40 3.21 1.33
CA PHE A 27 7.09 2.03 1.84
C PHE A 27 7.65 2.24 3.24
N LYS A 28 8.13 3.44 3.57
CA LYS A 28 8.52 3.77 4.93
C LYS A 28 7.33 3.64 5.89
N THR A 29 6.19 4.24 5.56
CA THR A 29 4.98 4.18 6.38
C THR A 29 4.47 2.75 6.54
N VAL A 30 4.46 1.94 5.47
CA VAL A 30 4.06 0.52 5.55
C VAL A 30 5.04 -0.28 6.40
N GLN A 31 6.34 -0.02 6.31
CA GLN A 31 7.34 -0.71 7.11
C GLN A 31 7.21 -0.38 8.61
N ASP A 32 7.00 0.88 8.95
CA ASP A 32 6.81 1.33 10.34
C ASP A 32 5.52 0.73 10.92
N ALA A 33 4.43 0.75 10.17
CA ALA A 33 3.15 0.16 10.58
C ALA A 33 3.22 -1.38 10.69
N LYS A 34 3.94 -2.05 9.78
CA LYS A 34 4.23 -3.48 9.86
C LYS A 34 4.96 -3.83 11.15
N ASN A 35 5.97 -3.05 11.52
CA ASN A 35 6.72 -3.28 12.75
C ASN A 35 5.82 -3.12 13.97
N GLU A 36 4.97 -2.09 13.98
CA GLU A 36 3.99 -1.85 15.04
C GLU A 36 3.03 -3.03 15.20
N ILE A 37 2.39 -3.46 14.11
CA ILE A 37 1.38 -4.51 14.15
C ILE A 37 1.99 -5.86 14.55
N THR A 38 3.20 -6.17 14.04
CA THR A 38 3.93 -7.40 14.39
C THR A 38 4.37 -7.40 15.84
N THR A 39 4.80 -6.24 16.37
CA THR A 39 5.22 -6.12 17.78
C THR A 39 4.04 -6.22 18.74
N SER A 40 2.88 -5.68 18.34
CA SER A 40 1.65 -5.77 19.13
C SER A 40 1.09 -7.20 19.22
N GLY A 41 1.50 -8.09 18.33
CA GLY A 41 1.01 -9.46 18.25
C GLY A 41 -0.35 -9.60 17.57
N TYR A 42 -0.88 -8.54 16.95
CA TYR A 42 -2.15 -8.58 16.21
C TYR A 42 -2.08 -9.55 15.02
N ILE A 43 -3.11 -10.38 14.89
CA ILE A 43 -3.27 -11.39 13.86
C ILE A 43 -4.35 -10.90 12.86
N PRO A 44 -4.00 -10.68 11.58
CA PRO A 44 -4.97 -10.28 10.56
C PRO A 44 -6.15 -11.25 10.48
N GLY A 45 -7.37 -10.69 10.50
CA GLY A 45 -8.62 -11.45 10.41
C GLY A 45 -9.24 -11.77 11.77
N GLU A 46 -8.53 -11.51 12.88
CA GLU A 46 -9.13 -11.49 14.21
C GLU A 46 -9.98 -10.23 14.44
N GLU A 47 -10.64 -10.16 15.59
CA GLU A 47 -11.46 -9.00 15.95
C GLU A 47 -10.67 -7.69 15.83
N PHE A 48 -11.31 -6.67 15.26
CA PHE A 48 -10.65 -5.38 15.03
C PHE A 48 -10.18 -4.78 16.37
N PRO A 49 -8.92 -4.32 16.46
CA PRO A 49 -8.32 -4.03 17.76
C PRO A 49 -8.96 -2.79 18.41
N ALA A 50 -9.06 -2.77 19.74
CA ALA A 50 -9.54 -1.60 20.47
C ALA A 50 -8.47 -0.49 20.59
N GLU A 51 -7.19 -0.87 20.60
CA GLU A 51 -6.07 0.04 20.78
C GLU A 51 -5.90 0.96 19.57
N GLN A 52 -5.92 2.28 19.82
CA GLN A 52 -5.84 3.29 18.76
C GLN A 52 -4.59 3.15 17.89
N LYS A 53 -3.46 2.81 18.50
CA LYS A 53 -2.18 2.66 17.80
C LYS A 53 -2.20 1.53 16.78
N GLN A 54 -2.85 0.41 17.12
CA GLN A 54 -3.04 -0.72 16.20
C GLN A 54 -4.01 -0.36 15.08
N LYS A 55 -5.10 0.35 15.39
CA LYS A 55 -6.05 0.85 14.36
C LYS A 55 -5.35 1.75 13.35
N GLU A 56 -4.52 2.67 13.81
CA GLU A 56 -3.75 3.59 12.95
C GLU A 56 -2.73 2.82 12.10
N ALA A 57 -2.02 1.84 12.67
CA ALA A 57 -1.10 1.00 11.93
C ALA A 57 -1.82 0.19 10.83
N ILE A 58 -2.97 -0.42 11.15
CA ILE A 58 -3.79 -1.13 10.17
C ILE A 58 -4.26 -0.18 9.06
N GLY A 59 -4.80 0.99 9.42
CA GLY A 59 -5.23 2.01 8.46
C GLY A 59 -4.08 2.43 7.53
N HIS A 60 -2.89 2.67 8.08
CA HIS A 60 -1.71 2.96 7.30
C HIS A 60 -1.33 1.84 6.33
N ILE A 61 -1.39 0.57 6.74
CA ILE A 61 -1.11 -0.55 5.83
C ILE A 61 -2.14 -0.55 4.70
N VAL A 62 -3.44 -0.58 5.03
CA VAL A 62 -4.52 -0.71 4.05
C VAL A 62 -4.55 0.46 3.06
N GLU A 63 -4.50 1.70 3.55
CA GLU A 63 -4.54 2.90 2.70
C GLU A 63 -3.33 2.99 1.77
N ASN A 64 -2.14 2.67 2.26
CA ASN A 64 -0.92 2.72 1.45
C ASN A 64 -0.87 1.56 0.44
N THR A 65 -1.38 0.37 0.77
CA THR A 65 -1.54 -0.74 -0.19
C THR A 65 -2.55 -0.36 -1.29
N ALA A 66 -3.68 0.26 -0.94
CA ALA A 66 -4.65 0.73 -1.94
C ALA A 66 -4.07 1.82 -2.85
N LEU A 67 -3.35 2.80 -2.28
CA LEU A 67 -2.67 3.85 -3.05
C LEU A 67 -1.62 3.27 -4.00
N LEU A 68 -0.85 2.28 -3.54
CA LEU A 68 0.12 1.57 -4.37
C LEU A 68 -0.57 0.91 -5.57
N GLY A 69 -1.70 0.24 -5.33
CA GLY A 69 -2.53 -0.35 -6.39
C GLY A 69 -2.98 0.69 -7.42
N ASP A 70 -3.48 1.85 -6.97
CA ASP A 70 -3.91 2.93 -7.87
C ASP A 70 -2.75 3.46 -8.74
N VAL A 71 -1.54 3.60 -8.17
CA VAL A 71 -0.35 4.01 -8.94
C VAL A 71 0.06 2.93 -9.94
N VAL A 72 0.10 1.66 -9.54
CA VAL A 72 0.50 0.54 -10.42
C VAL A 72 -0.47 0.40 -11.60
N LEU A 73 -1.78 0.52 -11.34
CA LEU A 73 -2.80 0.40 -12.39
C LEU A 73 -2.79 1.58 -13.36
N ARG A 74 -2.50 2.80 -12.89
CA ARG A 74 -2.56 4.01 -13.72
C ARG A 74 -1.23 4.42 -14.34
N LEU A 75 -0.10 4.05 -13.75
CA LEU A 75 1.25 4.41 -14.18
C LEU A 75 2.19 3.18 -14.17
N PRO A 76 1.84 2.09 -14.88
CA PRO A 76 2.56 0.81 -14.80
C PRO A 76 4.04 0.93 -15.17
N ASP A 77 4.38 1.71 -16.21
CA ASP A 77 5.77 1.87 -16.66
C ASP A 77 6.66 2.55 -15.61
N ILE A 78 6.14 3.59 -14.95
CA ILE A 78 6.86 4.32 -13.90
C ILE A 78 6.97 3.42 -12.67
N ALA A 79 5.88 2.80 -12.26
CA ALA A 79 5.85 1.91 -11.10
C ALA A 79 6.85 0.76 -11.26
N HIS A 80 6.83 0.06 -12.40
CA HIS A 80 7.74 -1.06 -12.68
C HIS A 80 9.22 -0.63 -12.67
N LYS A 81 9.53 0.55 -13.24
CA LYS A 81 10.89 1.08 -13.27
C LYS A 81 11.43 1.44 -11.88
N ILE A 82 10.54 1.84 -10.97
CA ILE A 82 10.91 2.10 -9.58
C ILE A 82 11.05 0.78 -8.80
N PHE A 83 10.09 -0.14 -8.94
CA PHE A 83 10.09 -1.45 -8.29
C PHE A 83 11.31 -2.31 -8.62
N SER A 84 11.71 -2.36 -9.89
CA SER A 84 12.84 -3.19 -10.35
C SER A 84 14.18 -2.84 -9.69
N LYS A 85 14.26 -1.69 -9.01
CA LYS A 85 15.45 -1.23 -8.30
C LYS A 85 15.48 -1.62 -6.82
N ASN A 86 14.37 -2.09 -6.24
CA ASN A 86 14.29 -2.39 -4.81
C ASN A 86 13.48 -3.66 -4.51
N LYS A 87 14.19 -4.76 -4.26
CA LYS A 87 13.60 -6.05 -3.88
C LYS A 87 12.89 -6.04 -2.53
N GLU A 88 13.29 -5.17 -1.60
CA GLU A 88 12.62 -5.06 -0.30
C GLU A 88 11.21 -4.50 -0.46
N TRP A 89 11.03 -3.55 -1.38
CA TRP A 89 9.71 -2.99 -1.69
C TRP A 89 8.78 -4.00 -2.33
N GLU A 90 9.31 -4.90 -3.17
CA GLU A 90 8.56 -6.03 -3.71
C GLU A 90 8.07 -6.95 -2.58
N LEU A 91 8.96 -7.37 -1.67
CA LEU A 91 8.58 -8.20 -0.53
C LEU A 91 7.58 -7.51 0.39
N LEU A 92 7.75 -6.22 0.66
CA LEU A 92 6.84 -5.45 1.49
C LEU A 92 5.47 -5.27 0.83
N THR A 93 5.44 -5.14 -0.51
CA THR A 93 4.19 -5.11 -1.30
C THR A 93 3.42 -6.41 -1.13
N LEU A 94 4.06 -7.56 -1.38
CA LEU A 94 3.45 -8.87 -1.23
C LEU A 94 2.92 -9.10 0.18
N TRP A 95 3.72 -8.71 1.19
CA TRP A 95 3.30 -8.78 2.59
C TRP A 95 2.08 -7.90 2.87
N SER A 96 2.10 -6.64 2.42
CA SER A 96 1.02 -5.67 2.69
C SER A 96 -0.29 -6.05 1.99
N LEU A 97 -0.19 -6.64 0.80
CA LEU A 97 -1.34 -7.18 0.06
C LEU A 97 -1.92 -8.39 0.79
N SER A 98 -1.07 -9.34 1.20
CA SER A 98 -1.51 -10.50 1.99
C SER A 98 -2.16 -10.09 3.30
N PHE A 99 -1.58 -9.09 3.99
CA PHE A 99 -2.12 -8.55 5.24
C PHE A 99 -3.51 -7.97 4.98
N THR A 100 -3.63 -7.07 3.99
CA THR A 100 -4.88 -6.38 3.63
C THR A 100 -5.96 -7.37 3.20
N ASN A 101 -5.62 -8.42 2.45
CA ASN A 101 -6.58 -9.46 2.05
C ASN A 101 -7.02 -10.35 3.23
N SER A 102 -6.18 -10.45 4.27
CA SER A 102 -6.47 -11.24 5.46
C SER A 102 -7.23 -10.44 6.51
N THR A 103 -7.28 -9.11 6.40
CA THR A 103 -8.13 -8.32 7.28
C THR A 103 -9.58 -8.45 6.83
N THR A 104 -10.47 -8.78 7.76
CA THR A 104 -11.93 -8.83 7.55
C THR A 104 -12.55 -7.43 7.44
N ILE A 105 -11.75 -6.42 7.11
CA ILE A 105 -12.16 -5.01 6.98
C ILE A 105 -13.03 -4.81 5.72
N TYR A 106 -12.93 -5.75 4.78
CA TYR A 106 -13.73 -5.81 3.57
C TYR A 106 -14.95 -6.71 3.77
N ASP A 107 -16.15 -6.15 3.66
CA ASP A 107 -17.38 -6.95 3.55
C ASP A 107 -17.30 -7.86 2.31
N GLU A 108 -18.05 -8.97 2.31
CA GLU A 108 -18.05 -10.04 1.27
C GLU A 108 -18.19 -9.56 -0.20
N VAL A 109 -18.55 -8.30 -0.42
CA VAL A 109 -18.68 -7.66 -1.74
C VAL A 109 -17.30 -7.30 -2.32
N ASP A 110 -16.35 -6.88 -1.50
CA ASP A 110 -15.04 -6.36 -1.94
C ASP A 110 -14.01 -7.48 -2.20
N SER A 111 -14.16 -8.62 -1.53
CA SER A 111 -13.33 -9.83 -1.77
C SER A 111 -13.52 -10.41 -3.18
N LYS A 112 -14.62 -10.08 -3.86
CA LYS A 112 -14.82 -10.43 -5.29
C LYS A 112 -14.02 -9.56 -6.25
N LEU A 113 -13.56 -8.38 -5.83
CA LEU A 113 -12.74 -7.48 -6.66
C LEU A 113 -11.24 -7.77 -6.56
N LEU A 114 -10.81 -8.45 -5.49
CA LEU A 114 -9.39 -8.74 -5.20
C LEU A 114 -8.89 -10.09 -5.74
N ASN A 115 -9.79 -10.93 -6.27
CA ASN A 115 -9.39 -12.12 -7.03
C ASN A 115 -9.11 -11.71 -8.49
N LEU A 116 -7.83 -11.39 -8.77
CA LEU A 116 -7.26 -11.30 -10.11
C LEU A 116 -7.10 -12.70 -10.74
#